data_AF-A0A2W4R023-F1
#
_entry.id   AF-A0A2W4R023-F1
#
_cell.length_a   1.000
_cell.length_b   1.000
_cell.length_c   1.000
_cell.angle_alpha   90.00
_cell.angle_beta   90.00
_cell.angle_gamma   90.00
#
_symmetry.space_group_name_H-M   'P 1'
#
loop_
_entity.id
_entity.type
_entity.pdbx_description
1 polymer ?
#
loop_
_entity_poly.entity_id
_entity_poly.type
_entity_poly.pdbx_seq_one_letter_code
_entity_poly.pdbx_strand_id
1 'polypeptide(L)'
;MKIKLIQTGGFAGLTRSAEIEVQEEEAEKLIQRLAPAAASHQPSPNVRDAFHHVLMVGDRRIPFSPEEVPEELRSTIQHLIANLS
;
A
#
# COMPACT_ATOMS: atom_id res chain seq x y z
N MET A 1 -2.53 7.06 14.85
CA MET A 1 -3.38 6.87 13.66
C MET A 1 -3.15 5.47 13.12
N LYS A 2 -4.19 4.75 12.72
CA LYS A 2 -4.06 3.40 12.16
C LYS A 2 -3.96 3.45 10.64
N ILE A 3 -3.03 2.69 10.09
CA ILE A 3 -2.91 2.46 8.65
C ILE A 3 -3.06 0.97 8.36
N LYS A 4 -3.75 0.65 7.27
CA LYS A 4 -3.98 -0.73 6.85
C LYS A 4 -3.48 -0.95 5.44
N LEU A 5 -2.57 -1.89 5.26
CA LEU A 5 -2.16 -2.38 3.96
C LEU A 5 -3.09 -3.52 3.53
N ILE A 6 -3.58 -3.45 2.31
CA ILE A 6 -4.36 -4.51 1.67
C ILE A 6 -3.59 -4.93 0.42
N GLN A 7 -3.19 -6.18 0.35
CA GLN A 7 -2.61 -6.80 -0.84
C GLN A 7 -3.68 -7.70 -1.47
N THR A 8 -4.01 -7.48 -2.73
CA THR A 8 -5.01 -8.26 -3.47
C THR A 8 -4.37 -8.75 -4.76
N GLY A 9 -4.32 -10.07 -4.99
CA GLY A 9 -3.80 -10.63 -6.24
C GLY A 9 -3.38 -12.09 -6.15
N GLY A 10 -2.72 -12.57 -7.19
CA GLY A 10 -2.31 -13.97 -7.35
C GLY A 10 -3.41 -14.92 -7.80
N PHE A 11 -3.00 -16.12 -8.23
CA PHE A 11 -3.86 -17.21 -8.66
C PHE A 11 -4.94 -17.51 -7.60
N ALA A 12 -6.21 -17.26 -7.92
CA ALA A 12 -7.41 -17.36 -7.06
C ALA A 12 -7.86 -16.12 -6.25
N GLY A 13 -7.27 -14.93 -6.46
CA GLY A 13 -7.79 -13.69 -5.86
C GLY A 13 -7.50 -13.56 -4.36
N LEU A 14 -6.30 -13.95 -3.96
CA LEU A 14 -5.88 -13.96 -2.57
C LEU A 14 -5.82 -12.51 -2.05
N THR A 15 -6.49 -12.27 -0.91
CA THR A 15 -6.49 -10.96 -0.24
C THR A 15 -5.81 -11.11 1.10
N ARG A 16 -4.71 -10.38 1.29
CA ARG A 16 -4.00 -10.27 2.57
C ARG A 16 -4.12 -8.87 3.10
N SER A 17 -4.11 -8.71 4.42
CA SER A 17 -4.05 -7.37 5.00
C SER A 17 -3.25 -7.33 6.29
N ALA A 18 -2.64 -6.18 6.53
CA ALA A 18 -1.89 -5.87 7.74
C ALA A 18 -2.32 -4.50 8.24
N GLU A 19 -2.38 -4.31 9.56
CA GLU A 19 -2.66 -3.02 10.18
C GLU A 19 -1.54 -2.68 11.15
N ILE A 20 -1.07 -1.44 11.12
CA ILE A 20 -0.15 -0.92 12.13
C ILE A 20 -0.63 0.44 12.62
N GLU A 21 -0.24 0.78 13.84
CA GLU A 21 -0.44 2.10 14.41
C GLU A 21 0.81 2.95 14.20
N VAL A 22 0.63 4.12 13.58
CA VAL A 22 1.67 5.11 13.31
C VAL A 22 1.27 6.45 13.90
N GLN A 23 2.22 7.37 14.03
CA GLN A 23 1.92 8.74 14.43
C GLN A 23 1.15 9.47 13.32
N GLU A 24 0.38 10.50 13.68
CA GLU A 24 -0.41 11.29 12.73
C GLU A 24 0.48 11.93 11.65
N GLU A 25 1.61 12.50 12.06
CA GLU A 25 2.60 13.12 11.17
C GLU A 25 3.18 12.12 10.14
N GLU A 26 3.36 10.84 10.53
CA GLU A 26 3.80 9.79 9.61
C GLU A 26 2.71 9.40 8.62
N ALA A 27 1.47 9.29 9.09
CA ALA A 27 0.34 8.99 8.23
C ALA A 27 0.11 10.08 7.17
N GLU A 28 0.25 11.35 7.55
CA GLU A 28 0.18 12.46 6.59
C GLU A 28 1.33 12.44 5.57
N LYS A 29 2.56 12.14 6.00
CA LYS A 29 3.70 11.97 5.10
C LYS A 29 3.48 10.84 4.10
N LEU A 30 2.96 9.70 4.55
CA LEU A 30 2.59 8.57 3.69
C LEU A 30 1.57 9.00 2.64
N ILE A 31 0.53 9.73 3.04
CA ILE A 31 -0.48 10.25 2.12
C ILE A 31 0.17 11.18 1.08
N GLN A 32 0.95 12.17 1.51
CA GLN A 32 1.53 13.16 0.58
C GLN A 32 2.52 12.55 -0.41
N ARG A 33 3.27 11.53 0.01
CA ARG A 33 4.29 10.89 -0.85
C ARG A 33 3.74 9.77 -1.71
N LEU A 34 2.73 9.03 -1.26
CA LEU A 34 2.14 7.91 -2.00
C LEU A 34 0.95 8.34 -2.88
N ALA A 35 0.22 9.40 -2.55
CA ALA A 35 -0.88 9.89 -3.38
C ALA A 35 -0.47 10.27 -4.83
N PRO A 36 0.71 10.88 -5.08
CA PRO A 36 1.18 11.12 -6.44
C PRO A 36 1.45 9.82 -7.22
N ALA A 37 2.04 8.81 -6.55
CA ALA A 37 2.30 7.50 -7.16
C ALA A 37 0.99 6.77 -7.47
N ALA A 38 -0.01 6.89 -6.60
CA ALA A 38 -1.35 6.35 -6.79
C ALA A 38 -2.06 6.88 -8.03
N ALA A 39 -1.86 8.16 -8.37
CA ALA A 39 -2.46 8.78 -9.55
C ALA A 39 -1.92 8.19 -10.86
N SER A 40 -0.66 7.74 -10.87
CA SER A 40 -0.04 7.06 -12.00
C SER A 40 -0.34 5.56 -12.04
N HIS A 41 -0.78 4.99 -10.92
CA HIS A 41 -1.07 3.58 -10.77
C HIS A 41 -2.46 3.21 -11.35
N GLN A 42 -2.59 3.29 -12.67
CA GLN A 42 -3.71 2.64 -13.36
C GLN A 42 -3.47 1.13 -13.38
N PRO A 43 -4.40 0.30 -12.88
CA PRO A 43 -4.26 -1.15 -12.96
C PRO A 43 -4.22 -1.55 -14.44
N SER A 44 -3.07 -2.01 -14.89
CA SER A 44 -2.91 -2.52 -16.26
C SER A 44 -3.77 -3.78 -16.40
N PRO A 45 -4.82 -3.77 -17.25
CA PRO A 45 -5.80 -4.87 -17.33
C PRO A 45 -5.21 -6.20 -17.82
N ASN A 46 -3.96 -6.20 -18.31
CA ASN A 46 -3.30 -7.37 -18.88
C ASN A 46 -2.37 -8.12 -17.90
N VAL A 47 -2.18 -7.66 -16.67
CA VAL A 47 -1.33 -8.39 -15.71
C VAL A 47 -2.21 -9.27 -14.82
N ARG A 48 -2.57 -10.43 -15.36
CA ARG A 48 -3.52 -11.39 -14.78
C ARG A 48 -3.08 -12.00 -13.43
N ASP A 49 -1.82 -11.79 -13.04
CA ASP A 49 -1.18 -12.40 -11.85
C ASP A 49 -0.40 -11.39 -10.97
N ALA A 50 -0.62 -10.08 -11.13
CA ALA A 50 0.04 -9.09 -10.27
C ALA A 50 -0.63 -8.99 -8.89
N PHE A 51 0.19 -8.84 -7.85
CA PHE A 51 -0.27 -8.42 -6.54
C PHE A 51 -0.45 -6.91 -6.50
N HIS A 52 -1.68 -6.45 -6.25
CA HIS A 52 -2.01 -5.06 -6.07
C HIS A 52 -1.92 -4.69 -4.59
N HIS A 53 -1.24 -3.58 -4.28
CA HIS A 53 -1.12 -3.08 -2.92
C HIS A 53 -1.92 -1.78 -2.77
N VAL A 54 -2.75 -1.72 -1.73
CA VAL A 54 -3.57 -0.57 -1.39
C VAL A 54 -3.32 -0.20 0.06
N LEU A 55 -2.84 1.00 0.31
CA LEU A 55 -2.72 1.56 1.65
C LEU A 55 -4.01 2.31 2.00
N MET A 56 -4.59 1.94 3.13
CA MET A 56 -5.68 2.65 3.78
C MET A 56 -5.10 3.54 4.87
N VAL A 57 -5.34 4.85 4.78
CA VAL A 57 -4.97 5.83 5.82
C VAL A 57 -6.23 6.58 6.22
N GLY A 58 -6.87 6.16 7.32
CA GLY A 58 -8.24 6.60 7.64
C GLY A 58 -9.22 6.22 6.52
N ASP A 59 -9.95 7.19 5.98
CA ASP A 59 -10.86 7.03 4.84
C ASP A 59 -10.17 7.06 3.47
N ARG A 60 -8.87 7.36 3.40
CA ARG A 60 -8.15 7.45 2.13
C ARG A 60 -7.65 6.09 1.67
N ARG A 61 -7.96 5.76 0.42
CA ARG A 61 -7.42 4.60 -0.31
C ARG A 61 -6.33 5.06 -1.27
N ILE A 62 -5.14 4.54 -1.09
CA ILE A 62 -3.96 4.91 -1.88
C ILE A 62 -3.38 3.63 -2.49
N PRO A 63 -3.74 3.29 -3.74
CA PRO A 63 -3.06 2.22 -4.46
C PRO A 63 -1.60 2.62 -4.69
N PHE A 64 -0.67 1.70 -4.53
CA PHE A 64 0.74 1.97 -4.77
C PHE A 64 1.47 0.70 -5.20
N SER A 65 2.63 0.87 -5.81
CA SER A 65 3.56 -0.23 -6.05
C SER A 65 4.76 -0.16 -5.13
N PRO A 66 5.19 -1.28 -4.50
CA PRO A 66 6.33 -1.30 -3.59
C PRO A 66 7.65 -0.87 -4.23
N GLU A 67 7.75 -0.99 -5.56
CA GLU A 67 8.86 -0.50 -6.39
C GLU A 67 8.89 1.02 -6.55
N GLU A 68 7.75 1.71 -6.47
CA GLU A 68 7.63 3.16 -6.55
C GLU A 68 7.63 3.86 -5.19
N VAL A 69 7.69 3.09 -4.09
CA VAL A 69 7.74 3.64 -2.74
C VAL A 69 9.09 4.33 -2.51
N PRO A 70 9.11 5.60 -2.06
CA PRO A 70 10.34 6.30 -1.70
C PRO A 70 11.12 5.54 -0.62
N GLU A 71 12.46 5.57 -0.69
CA GLU A 71 13.31 4.86 0.28
C GLU A 71 12.99 5.22 1.73
N GLU A 72 12.65 6.49 1.99
CA GLU A 72 12.23 7.02 3.29
C GLU A 72 11.06 6.23 3.91
N LEU A 73 10.14 5.71 3.09
CA LEU A 73 8.92 5.01 3.51
C LEU A 73 9.01 3.49 3.30
N ARG A 74 10.08 3.04 2.66
CA ARG A 74 10.27 1.64 2.26
C ARG A 74 10.33 0.70 3.47
N SER A 75 10.94 1.14 4.57
CA SER A 75 11.02 0.37 5.81
C SER A 75 9.63 0.12 6.40
N THR A 76 8.82 1.16 6.54
CA THR A 76 7.44 1.08 7.07
C THR A 76 6.55 0.19 6.19
N ILE A 77 6.63 0.36 4.87
CA ILE A 77 5.86 -0.45 3.92
C ILE A 77 6.33 -1.90 3.90
N GLN A 78 7.65 -2.16 3.92
CA GLN A 78 8.17 -3.53 4.00
C GLN A 78 7.75 -4.21 5.30
N HIS A 79 7.76 -3.48 6.42
CA HIS A 79 7.29 -4.02 7.69
C HIS A 79 5.80 -4.40 7.61
N LEU A 80 4.96 -3.57 6.97
CA LEU A 80 3.57 -3.90 6.68
C LEU A 80 3.43 -5.14 5.77
N ILE A 81 4.22 -5.23 4.69
CA ILE A 81 4.22 -6.35 3.76
C ILE A 81 4.63 -7.65 4.46
N ALA A 82 5.65 -7.60 5.30
CA ALA A 82 6.12 -8.75 6.07
C ALA A 82 5.08 -9.26 7.09
N ASN A 83 4.18 -8.39 7.54
CA ASN A 83 3.08 -8.72 8.46
C ASN A 83 1.76 -9.04 7.75
N LEU A 84 1.72 -9.12 6.42
CA LEU A 84 0.53 -9.53 5.68
C LEU A 84 0.15 -10.97 6.06
N SER A 85 -1.00 -11.10 6.72
CA SER A 85 -1.61 -12.38 7.10
C SER A 85 -2.79 -12.73 6.19
#